data_AF-A0AAD7LFM1-F1
#
_entry.id   AF-A0AAD7LFM1-F1
#
_cell.length_a   1.000
_cell.length_b   1.000
_cell.length_c   1.000
_cell.angle_alpha   90.00
_cell.angle_beta   90.00
_cell.angle_gamma   90.00
#
_symmetry.space_group_name_H-M   'P 1'
#
loop_
_entity.id
_entity.type
_entity.pdbx_description
1 polymer ?
#
loop_
_entity_poly.entity_id
_entity_poly.type
_entity_poly.pdbx_seq_one_letter_code
_entity_poly.pdbx_strand_id
1 'polypeptide(L)'
;MKSLKVLFLLTMLMTLAIALSAITSKEESFTSDDENKEETFLRGPSRFLAYKPGRYLLTCDKYPRVCRVKGSPGHDCCKKKCVNMSTDRVNCGKCGKKCKYSEVCCKGKCVNPMFNKKHCGSCGNTCDKGSACVYGMCSYAN
;
A
#
# COMPACT_ATOMS: atom_id res chain seq x y z
N MET A 1 -8.18 9.27 -49.34
CA MET A 1 -8.57 8.28 -48.30
C MET A 1 -7.56 7.15 -48.07
N LYS A 2 -6.90 6.60 -49.11
CA LYS A 2 -5.90 5.52 -48.95
C LYS A 2 -4.61 5.99 -48.26
N SER A 3 -4.09 7.16 -48.65
CA SER A 3 -2.89 7.78 -48.04
C SER A 3 -3.09 8.11 -46.54
N LEU A 4 -4.29 8.57 -46.14
CA LEU A 4 -4.60 8.85 -44.74
C LEU A 4 -4.55 7.58 -43.87
N LYS A 5 -5.07 6.44 -44.39
CA LYS A 5 -5.00 5.14 -43.69
C LYS A 5 -3.56 4.65 -43.54
N VAL A 6 -2.70 4.89 -44.53
CA VAL A 6 -1.27 4.53 -44.46
C VAL A 6 -0.57 5.38 -43.39
N LEU A 7 -0.86 6.68 -43.31
CA LEU A 7 -0.30 7.55 -42.28
C LEU A 7 -0.71 7.10 -40.87
N PHE A 8 -1.98 6.73 -40.66
CA PHE A 8 -2.46 6.20 -39.37
C PHE A 8 -1.82 4.86 -38.99
N LEU A 9 -1.56 3.97 -39.95
CA LEU A 9 -0.88 2.70 -39.67
C LEU A 9 0.58 2.93 -39.27
N LEU A 10 1.28 3.85 -39.93
CA LEU A 10 2.67 4.19 -39.59
C LEU A 10 2.80 4.82 -38.20
N THR A 11 1.89 5.74 -37.82
CA THR A 11 1.93 6.35 -36.49
C THR A 11 1.63 5.35 -35.39
N MET A 12 0.70 4.41 -35.61
CA MET A 12 0.38 3.34 -34.65
C MET A 12 1.53 2.34 -34.47
N LEU A 13 2.28 2.03 -35.52
CA LEU A 13 3.45 1.15 -35.43
C LEU A 13 4.60 1.81 -34.66
N MET A 14 4.82 3.12 -34.85
CA MET A 14 5.88 3.86 -34.15
C MET A 14 5.57 4.03 -32.66
N THR A 15 4.32 4.28 -32.28
CA THR A 15 3.93 4.37 -30.86
C THR A 15 3.99 3.01 -30.16
N LEU A 16 3.64 1.93 -30.87
CA LEU A 16 3.76 0.57 -30.35
C LEU A 16 5.24 0.20 -30.07
N ALA A 17 6.16 0.58 -30.97
CA ALA A 17 7.59 0.36 -30.77
C ALA A 17 8.13 1.12 -29.53
N ILE A 18 7.70 2.36 -29.31
CA ILE A 18 8.09 3.16 -28.14
C ILE A 18 7.55 2.55 -26.83
N ALA A 19 6.34 1.97 -26.86
CA ALA A 19 5.75 1.29 -25.71
C ALA A 19 6.51 -0.01 -25.34
N LEU A 20 7.03 -0.76 -26.31
CA LEU A 20 7.84 -1.96 -26.04
C LEU A 20 9.17 -1.62 -25.36
N SER A 21 9.81 -0.49 -25.71
CA SER A 21 11.06 -0.03 -25.09
C SER A 21 10.92 0.32 -23.61
N ALA A 22 9.70 0.60 -23.13
CA ALA A 22 9.41 0.95 -21.74
C ALA A 22 9.19 -0.28 -20.83
N ILE A 23 9.06 -1.49 -21.38
CA ILE A 23 8.73 -2.71 -20.60
C ILE A 23 10.01 -3.40 -20.07
N THR A 24 11.18 -3.19 -20.69
CA THR A 24 12.46 -3.79 -20.28
C THR A 24 13.26 -2.89 -19.34
N SER A 25 12.72 -2.54 -18.18
CA SER A 25 13.56 -2.09 -17.04
C SER A 25 12.87 -2.25 -15.69
N LYS A 26 13.07 -3.44 -15.08
CA LYS A 26 13.27 -3.72 -13.64
C LYS A 26 12.66 -5.08 -13.26
N GLU A 27 13.40 -6.14 -13.53
CA GLU A 27 13.49 -7.24 -12.59
C GLU A 27 14.78 -7.06 -11.79
N GLU A 28 14.66 -6.67 -10.52
CA GLU A 28 15.65 -7.03 -9.51
C GLU A 28 15.03 -8.15 -8.66
N SER A 29 15.27 -9.38 -9.08
CA SER A 29 15.13 -10.54 -8.22
C SER A 29 16.33 -10.60 -7.29
N PHE A 30 16.14 -10.15 -6.04
CA PHE A 30 17.13 -10.39 -4.99
C PHE A 30 16.92 -11.80 -4.44
N THR A 31 17.62 -12.78 -5.01
CA THR A 31 17.87 -14.08 -4.39
C THR A 31 19.03 -13.93 -3.41
N SER A 32 18.79 -14.27 -2.15
CA SER A 32 19.86 -14.49 -1.19
C SER A 32 19.57 -15.81 -0.47
N ASP A 33 20.43 -16.77 -0.77
CA ASP A 33 20.47 -18.12 -0.23
C ASP A 33 20.64 -18.16 1.30
N ASP A 34 20.22 -19.30 1.85
CA ASP A 34 20.33 -19.75 3.23
C ASP A 34 21.71 -19.54 3.88
N GLU A 35 21.71 -19.28 5.19
CA GLU A 35 22.46 -20.15 6.11
C GLU A 35 22.01 -19.96 7.56
N ASN A 36 21.77 -21.11 8.18
CA ASN A 36 21.31 -21.33 9.53
C ASN A 36 22.44 -20.97 10.53
N LYS A 37 22.18 -20.09 11.50
CA LYS A 37 22.95 -20.03 12.75
C LYS A 37 22.11 -19.43 13.88
N GLU A 38 21.66 -20.35 14.70
CA GLU A 38 21.29 -20.17 16.10
C GLU A 38 22.39 -19.41 16.83
N GLU A 39 22.04 -18.42 17.66
CA GLU A 39 22.66 -18.27 18.98
C GLU A 39 22.01 -17.16 19.83
N THR A 40 21.48 -17.62 20.96
CA THR A 40 21.62 -17.11 22.34
C THR A 40 21.38 -15.61 22.64
N PHE A 41 20.34 -15.43 23.46
CA PHE A 41 20.08 -14.27 24.32
C PHE A 41 21.29 -13.92 25.21
N LEU A 42 21.53 -12.62 25.49
CA LEU A 42 21.58 -12.03 26.84
C LEU A 42 22.18 -10.59 26.89
N ARG A 43 21.37 -9.66 27.44
CA ARG A 43 21.69 -8.68 28.51
C ARG A 43 22.97 -7.78 28.44
N GLY A 44 22.79 -6.53 27.96
CA GLY A 44 23.45 -5.27 28.41
C GLY A 44 24.83 -4.89 27.82
N PRO A 45 25.42 -3.72 28.15
CA PRO A 45 24.90 -2.33 28.21
C PRO A 45 25.22 -1.52 26.93
N SER A 46 24.62 -0.33 26.78
CA SER A 46 24.73 0.61 25.64
C SER A 46 26.11 0.69 24.96
N ARG A 47 26.23 0.10 23.77
CA ARG A 47 27.34 0.31 22.84
C ARG A 47 26.81 0.89 21.53
N PHE A 48 26.59 2.20 21.51
CA PHE A 48 26.06 2.90 20.33
C PHE A 48 27.05 2.98 19.14
N LEU A 49 28.32 2.56 19.28
CA LEU A 49 29.32 2.62 18.19
C LEU A 49 30.11 1.33 17.95
N ALA A 50 29.64 0.19 18.48
CA ALA A 50 30.19 -1.14 18.12
C ALA A 50 29.16 -2.00 17.37
N TYR A 51 28.22 -1.37 16.67
CA TYR A 51 27.33 -2.08 15.77
C TYR A 51 28.11 -2.47 14.52
N LYS A 52 28.74 -3.65 14.55
CA LYS A 52 29.06 -4.36 13.31
C LYS A 52 27.71 -4.73 12.70
N PRO A 53 27.30 -4.18 11.55
CA PRO A 53 26.11 -4.64 10.89
C PRO A 53 26.47 -6.00 10.28
N GLY A 54 26.41 -7.06 11.09
CA GLY A 54 25.93 -8.30 10.53
C GLY A 54 24.63 -7.95 9.81
N ARG A 55 24.45 -8.43 8.57
CA ARG A 55 23.32 -8.12 7.69
C ARG A 55 22.00 -8.65 8.25
N TYR A 56 21.67 -8.25 9.48
CA TYR A 56 20.44 -8.59 10.13
C TYR A 56 19.38 -7.72 9.49
N LEU A 57 18.73 -8.32 8.51
CA LEU A 57 17.61 -7.74 7.82
C LEU A 57 16.53 -7.41 8.87
N LEU A 58 16.48 -6.14 9.29
CA LEU A 58 15.55 -5.59 10.29
C LEU A 58 14.14 -5.50 9.69
N THR A 59 13.59 -6.65 9.37
CA THR A 59 12.27 -6.80 8.74
C THR A 59 11.24 -7.16 9.79
N CYS A 60 10.01 -6.71 9.56
CA CYS A 60 8.96 -6.76 10.58
C CYS A 60 8.42 -8.17 10.85
N ASP A 61 8.64 -9.11 9.93
CA ASP A 61 8.32 -10.53 10.08
C ASP A 61 9.17 -11.18 11.16
N LYS A 62 10.45 -10.79 11.27
CA LYS A 62 11.35 -11.24 12.34
C LYS A 62 11.35 -10.31 13.55
N TYR A 63 11.13 -9.01 13.35
CA TYR A 63 11.10 -7.98 14.40
C TYR A 63 9.87 -7.08 14.33
N PRO A 64 8.71 -7.53 14.86
CA PRO A 64 7.46 -6.77 14.78
C PRO A 64 7.54 -5.37 15.42
N ARG A 65 8.45 -5.17 16.38
CA ARG A 65 8.63 -3.87 17.05
C ARG A 65 9.15 -2.77 16.12
N VAL A 66 9.76 -3.10 14.99
CA VAL A 66 10.21 -2.10 14.01
C VAL A 66 9.04 -1.27 13.47
N CYS A 67 7.83 -1.83 13.42
CA CYS A 67 6.63 -1.10 12.99
C CYS A 67 6.02 -0.22 14.09
N ARG A 68 6.48 -0.31 15.34
CA ARG A 68 5.97 0.52 16.44
C ARG A 68 6.81 1.76 16.69
N VAL A 69 7.94 1.89 16.00
CA VAL A 69 8.78 3.07 16.11
C VAL A 69 8.06 4.29 15.54
N LYS A 70 8.29 5.45 16.14
CA LYS A 70 7.72 6.71 15.68
C LYS A 70 8.18 6.99 14.24
N GLY A 71 7.24 7.37 13.38
CA GLY A 71 7.51 7.64 11.96
C GLY A 71 7.42 6.43 11.03
N SER A 72 7.19 5.23 11.57
CA SER A 72 6.83 4.08 10.73
C SER A 72 5.51 4.31 9.99
N PRO A 73 5.31 3.74 8.78
CA PRO A 73 4.06 3.88 8.04
C PRO A 73 2.82 3.28 8.74
N GLY A 74 3.03 2.41 9.72
CA GLY A 74 2.00 1.83 10.56
C GLY A 74 2.56 0.70 11.42
N HIS A 75 1.73 0.18 12.32
CA HIS A 75 2.13 -0.79 13.35
C HIS A 75 2.03 -2.25 12.92
N ASP A 76 1.46 -2.50 11.73
CA ASP A 76 1.19 -3.84 11.25
C ASP A 76 2.26 -4.30 10.27
N CYS A 77 2.73 -5.53 10.42
CA CYS A 77 3.63 -6.12 9.47
C CYS A 77 2.87 -6.78 8.31
N CYS A 78 3.22 -6.42 7.08
CA CYS A 78 2.71 -7.04 5.87
C CYS A 78 3.82 -7.22 4.84
N LYS A 79 4.13 -8.47 4.49
CA LYS A 79 5.18 -8.82 3.50
C LYS A 79 6.50 -8.10 3.77
N LYS A 80 7.00 -8.20 5.01
CA LYS A 80 8.24 -7.56 5.50
C LYS A 80 8.21 -6.02 5.56
N LYS A 81 7.08 -5.38 5.25
CA LYS A 81 6.88 -3.92 5.32
C LYS A 81 5.91 -3.54 6.43
N CYS A 82 6.16 -2.41 7.06
CA CYS A 82 5.23 -1.82 8.01
C CYS A 82 4.13 -1.07 7.28
N VAL A 83 2.88 -1.34 7.63
CA VAL A 83 1.68 -0.74 7.05
C VAL A 83 0.68 -0.42 8.15
N ASN A 84 -0.32 0.40 7.85
CA ASN A 84 -1.43 0.66 8.76
C ASN A 84 -2.68 -0.05 8.24
N MET A 85 -3.03 -1.21 8.79
CA MET A 85 -4.21 -1.95 8.32
C MET A 85 -5.53 -1.22 8.61
N SER A 86 -5.52 -0.14 9.39
CA SER A 86 -6.71 0.65 9.67
C SER A 86 -7.02 1.70 8.60
N THR A 87 -6.03 2.10 7.79
CA THR A 87 -6.15 3.19 6.81
C THR A 87 -5.56 2.86 5.44
N ASP A 88 -4.70 1.85 5.34
CA ASP A 88 -4.10 1.42 4.09
C ASP A 88 -5.13 0.67 3.22
N ARG A 89 -5.41 1.24 2.05
CA ARG A 89 -6.37 0.71 1.08
C ARG A 89 -5.97 -0.64 0.50
N VAL A 90 -4.68 -0.98 0.44
CA VAL A 90 -4.21 -2.26 -0.10
C VAL A 90 -4.01 -3.33 0.99
N ASN A 91 -4.12 -2.96 2.27
CA ASN A 91 -3.91 -3.84 3.42
C ASN A 91 -5.04 -3.70 4.47
N CYS A 92 -6.27 -3.44 4.03
CA CYS A 92 -7.34 -2.99 4.92
C CYS A 92 -7.91 -4.10 5.81
N GLY A 93 -7.65 -4.02 7.11
CA GLY A 93 -8.05 -4.98 8.14
C GLY A 93 -7.30 -6.31 8.11
N LYS A 94 -6.55 -6.60 7.03
CA LYS A 94 -5.60 -7.71 6.95
C LYS A 94 -4.59 -7.44 5.81
N CYS A 95 -3.39 -8.00 5.94
CA CYS A 95 -2.35 -7.91 4.92
C CYS A 95 -2.86 -8.40 3.55
N GLY A 96 -2.63 -7.59 2.50
CA GLY A 96 -3.04 -7.89 1.13
C GLY A 96 -4.54 -7.75 0.82
N LYS A 97 -5.39 -7.36 1.78
CA LYS A 97 -6.81 -7.08 1.51
C LYS A 97 -6.96 -5.70 0.90
N LYS A 98 -7.12 -5.67 -0.42
CA LYS A 98 -7.39 -4.45 -1.18
C LYS A 98 -8.89 -4.11 -1.16
N CYS A 99 -9.21 -2.85 -0.87
CA CYS A 99 -10.58 -2.34 -1.03
C CYS A 99 -10.93 -2.11 -2.51
N LYS A 100 -12.23 -2.12 -2.84
CA LYS A 100 -12.71 -1.87 -4.22
C LYS A 100 -12.36 -0.46 -4.69
N TYR A 101 -12.52 -0.20 -5.99
CA TYR A 101 -12.19 1.09 -6.61
C TYR A 101 -12.76 2.30 -5.85
N SER A 102 -14.06 2.26 -5.54
CA SER A 102 -14.81 3.31 -4.86
C SER A 102 -14.75 3.25 -3.33
N GLU A 103 -13.94 2.36 -2.76
CA GLU A 103 -13.86 2.17 -1.31
C GLU A 103 -12.54 2.70 -0.73
N VAL A 104 -12.65 3.23 0.48
CA VAL A 104 -11.52 3.63 1.33
C VAL A 104 -11.40 2.66 2.50
N CYS A 105 -10.18 2.53 3.04
CA CYS A 105 -10.01 1.79 4.29
C CYS A 105 -10.32 2.72 5.47
N CYS A 106 -11.34 2.37 6.24
CA CYS A 106 -11.77 3.11 7.41
C CYS A 106 -11.84 2.16 8.60
N LYS A 107 -10.94 2.34 9.57
CA LYS A 107 -10.87 1.53 10.80
C LYS A 107 -10.80 0.02 10.49
N GLY A 108 -10.03 -0.35 9.46
CA GLY A 108 -9.84 -1.74 9.04
C GLY A 108 -10.99 -2.33 8.22
N LYS A 109 -11.96 -1.50 7.82
CA LYS A 109 -13.08 -1.92 6.96
C LYS A 109 -13.08 -1.12 5.68
N CYS A 110 -13.29 -1.81 4.56
CA CYS A 110 -13.52 -1.15 3.29
C CYS A 110 -14.93 -0.57 3.30
N VAL A 111 -15.04 0.74 3.10
CA VAL A 111 -16.32 1.45 3.08
C VAL A 111 -16.35 2.38 1.89
N ASN A 112 -17.52 2.54 1.27
CA ASN A 112 -17.70 3.48 0.17
C ASN A 112 -18.18 4.83 0.74
N PRO A 113 -17.33 5.89 0.74
CA PRO A 113 -17.70 7.17 1.32
C PRO A 113 -18.76 7.92 0.52
N MET A 114 -19.11 7.47 -0.69
CA MET A 114 -20.10 8.14 -1.54
C MET A 114 -21.54 7.89 -1.09
N PHE A 115 -21.79 6.76 -0.42
CA PHE A 115 -23.13 6.31 -0.06
C PHE A 115 -23.24 5.79 1.37
N ASN A 116 -22.12 5.56 2.07
CA ASN A 116 -22.15 5.10 3.45
C ASN A 116 -22.47 6.26 4.40
N LYS A 117 -23.67 6.23 4.99
CA LYS A 117 -24.14 7.23 5.97
C LYS A 117 -23.18 7.48 7.14
N LYS A 118 -22.41 6.47 7.58
CA LYS A 118 -21.49 6.58 8.73
C LYS A 118 -20.06 7.01 8.34
N HIS A 119 -19.79 7.12 7.04
CA HIS A 119 -18.48 7.45 6.49
C HIS A 119 -18.61 8.35 5.26
N CYS A 120 -19.56 9.28 5.28
CA CYS A 120 -19.95 10.06 4.11
C CYS A 120 -18.89 11.12 3.76
N GLY A 121 -18.32 11.06 2.55
CA GLY A 121 -17.23 11.94 2.11
C GLY A 121 -15.88 11.65 2.77
N SER A 122 -15.85 11.24 4.04
CA SER A 122 -14.64 10.89 4.78
C SER A 122 -14.87 9.82 5.84
N CYS A 123 -13.78 9.15 6.25
CA CYS A 123 -13.84 8.07 7.23
C CYS A 123 -14.35 8.56 8.59
N GLY A 124 -15.56 8.11 8.95
CA GLY A 124 -16.18 8.36 10.25
C GLY A 124 -17.12 9.56 10.27
N ASN A 125 -17.24 10.29 9.16
CA ASN A 125 -18.23 11.34 9.02
C ASN A 125 -19.63 10.75 8.91
N THR A 126 -20.44 10.92 9.96
CA THR A 126 -21.78 10.36 10.04
C THR A 126 -22.80 11.45 9.75
N CYS A 127 -23.69 11.22 8.79
CA CYS A 127 -24.79 12.16 8.52
C CYS A 127 -25.85 12.08 9.61
N ASP A 128 -26.52 13.22 9.85
CA ASP A 128 -27.60 13.35 10.83
C ASP A 128 -28.76 12.38 10.59
N LYS A 129 -29.59 12.19 11.62
CA LYS A 129 -30.82 11.40 11.50
C LYS A 129 -31.70 12.01 10.41
N GLY A 130 -32.23 11.16 9.52
CA GLY A 130 -32.99 11.60 8.35
C GLY A 130 -32.14 11.91 7.11
N SER A 131 -30.91 12.40 7.25
CA SER A 131 -30.06 12.69 6.09
C SER A 131 -29.46 11.43 5.44
N ALA A 132 -29.50 11.38 4.11
CA ALA A 132 -28.81 10.39 3.30
C ALA A 132 -27.40 10.87 2.93
N CYS A 133 -26.53 9.90 2.63
CA CYS A 133 -25.24 10.18 2.00
C CYS A 133 -25.39 9.99 0.49
N VAL A 134 -25.23 11.08 -0.27
CA VAL A 134 -25.38 11.07 -1.72
C VAL A 134 -24.16 11.76 -2.32
N TYR A 135 -23.44 11.05 -3.19
CA TYR A 135 -22.18 11.52 -3.80
C TYR A 135 -21.15 12.04 -2.79
N GLY A 136 -21.13 11.45 -1.58
CA GLY A 136 -20.20 11.84 -0.52
C GLY A 136 -20.59 13.09 0.27
N MET A 137 -21.81 13.60 0.09
CA MET A 137 -22.35 14.74 0.82
C MET A 137 -23.53 14.31 1.69
N CYS A 138 -23.54 14.79 2.94
CA CYS A 138 -24.73 14.75 3.79
C CYS A 138 -25.66 15.88 3.36
N SER A 139 -26.96 15.60 3.21
CA SER A 139 -27.97 16.62 2.88
C SER A 139 -27.82 17.26 1.49
N TYR A 140 -27.51 16.45 0.45
CA TYR A 140 -27.36 16.92 -0.94
C TYR A 140 -28.63 17.59 -1.53
N ALA A 141 -29.79 17.50 -0.88
CA ALA A 141 -31.06 18.07 -1.37
C ALA A 141 -32.05 18.46 -0.24
N ASN A 142 -31.57 18.77 0.97
CA ASN A 142 -32.43 19.23 2.07
C ASN A 142 -32.45 20.74 2.20
#